data_AF-A0AAE2DYW9-F1
#
_entry.id   AF-A0AAE2DYW9-F1
#
_cell.length_a   1.000
_cell.length_b   1.000
_cell.length_c   1.000
_cell.angle_alpha   90.00
_cell.angle_beta   90.00
_cell.angle_gamma   90.00
#
_symmetry.space_group_name_H-M   'P 1'
#
loop_
_entity.id
_entity.type
_entity.pdbx_description
1 polymer ?
#
loop_
_entity_poly.entity_id
_entity_poly.type
_entity_poly.pdbx_seq_one_letter_code
_entity_poly.pdbx_strand_id
1 'polypeptide(L)'
;MFNFNGNVTDLSGIGETNPATLTFDDLSQQGGQLKNGKMQYYGLNFTVTGSYTAKTSRSFNLQAKAKASDGDERGHGDSSLAISLKSSDGNDNNLDGTVKVLAGGPNVGKTYKMNFARG
;
A
#
# COMPACT_ATOMS: atom_id res chain seq x y z
N MET A 1 2.91 -4.43 16.25
CA MET A 1 3.23 -4.06 14.85
C MET A 1 2.88 -5.23 13.96
N PHE A 2 2.15 -4.98 12.88
CA PHE A 2 1.83 -5.95 11.84
C PHE A 2 2.75 -5.74 10.64
N ASN A 3 3.27 -6.84 10.09
CA ASN A 3 4.11 -6.83 8.90
C ASN A 3 3.43 -7.64 7.80
N PHE A 4 3.42 -7.10 6.59
CA PHE A 4 2.81 -7.69 5.42
C PHE A 4 3.80 -7.68 4.27
N ASN A 5 4.04 -8.85 3.67
CA ASN A 5 4.85 -9.00 2.48
C ASN A 5 3.93 -9.32 1.31
N GLY A 6 4.19 -8.72 0.16
CA GLY A 6 3.25 -8.82 -0.95
C GLY A 6 3.81 -8.31 -2.27
N ASN A 7 2.87 -8.06 -3.18
CA ASN A 7 3.16 -7.82 -4.58
C ASN A 7 2.23 -6.74 -5.12
N VAL A 8 2.74 -5.94 -6.05
CA VAL A 8 1.98 -5.03 -6.91
C VAL A 8 2.08 -5.54 -8.33
N THR A 9 0.94 -5.85 -8.94
CA THR A 9 0.85 -6.47 -10.27
C THR A 9 0.15 -5.53 -11.25
N ASP A 10 0.81 -5.25 -12.39
CA ASP A 10 0.19 -4.60 -13.53
C ASP A 10 -0.85 -5.55 -14.15
N LEU A 11 -2.04 -5.02 -14.40
CA LEU A 11 -3.15 -5.77 -14.99
C LEU A 11 -3.19 -5.67 -16.53
N SER A 12 -2.30 -4.88 -17.14
CA SER A 12 -2.21 -4.72 -18.58
C SER A 12 -1.19 -5.69 -19.21
N GLY A 13 -1.68 -6.61 -20.05
CA GLY A 13 -0.84 -7.46 -20.89
C GLY A 13 0.09 -8.41 -20.11
N ILE A 14 1.41 -8.34 -20.38
CA ILE A 14 2.44 -9.14 -19.71
C ILE A 14 2.68 -8.53 -18.32
N GLY A 15 1.73 -8.74 -17.40
CA GLY A 15 1.67 -8.05 -16.13
C GLY A 15 2.95 -8.18 -15.29
N GLU A 16 3.72 -7.09 -15.18
CA GLU A 16 4.87 -7.03 -14.30
C GLU A 16 4.39 -7.12 -12.84
N THR A 17 5.05 -7.98 -12.06
CA THR A 17 4.77 -8.14 -10.64
C THR A 17 6.01 -7.75 -9.84
N ASN A 18 5.86 -6.75 -8.98
CA ASN A 18 6.94 -6.19 -8.19
C ASN A 18 6.68 -6.38 -6.70
N PRO A 19 7.69 -6.76 -5.89
CA PRO A 19 7.51 -6.95 -4.46
C PRO A 19 7.22 -5.63 -3.75
N ALA A 20 6.42 -5.71 -2.69
CA ALA A 20 6.14 -4.61 -1.78
C ALA A 20 6.06 -5.12 -0.34
N THR A 21 6.40 -4.28 0.62
CA THR A 21 6.15 -4.53 2.04
C THR A 21 5.28 -3.44 2.61
N LEU A 22 4.46 -3.80 3.60
CA LEU A 22 3.53 -2.90 4.26
C LEU A 22 3.52 -3.21 5.76
N THR A 23 3.73 -2.18 6.57
CA THR A 23 3.81 -2.31 8.02
C THR A 23 2.89 -1.32 8.69
N PHE A 24 2.26 -1.77 9.77
CA PHE A 24 1.33 -0.98 10.57
C PHE A 24 1.58 -1.17 12.06
N ASP A 25 1.37 -0.12 12.83
CA ASP A 25 1.16 -0.27 14.26
C ASP A 25 -0.16 -1.03 14.52
N ASP A 26 -0.34 -1.54 15.74
CA ASP A 26 -1.56 -2.28 16.09
C ASP A 26 -2.81 -1.41 15.85
N LEU A 27 -3.73 -1.92 15.02
CA LEU A 27 -4.94 -1.22 14.58
C LEU A 27 -5.92 -0.99 15.73
N SER A 28 -5.93 -1.88 16.73
CA SER A 28 -6.78 -1.77 17.91
C SER A 28 -6.39 -0.58 18.79
N GLN A 29 -5.10 -0.23 18.81
CA GLN A 29 -4.55 0.87 19.58
C GLN A 29 -4.77 2.24 18.92
N GLN A 30 -5.13 2.25 17.64
CA GLN A 30 -5.32 3.48 16.86
C GLN A 30 -6.79 3.79 16.54
N GLY A 31 -7.74 3.06 17.13
CA GLY A 31 -9.18 3.30 16.93
C GLY A 31 -9.63 3.15 15.48
N GLY A 32 -8.98 2.29 14.70
CA GLY A 32 -9.23 2.13 13.26
C GLY A 32 -8.62 3.24 12.39
N GLN A 33 -7.80 4.13 12.93
CA GLN A 33 -6.95 5.00 12.13
C GLN A 33 -5.58 4.37 11.93
N LEU A 34 -4.92 4.72 10.82
CA LEU A 34 -3.52 4.42 10.59
C LEU A 34 -2.77 5.73 10.46
N LYS A 35 -1.86 5.99 11.39
CA LYS A 35 -1.07 7.24 11.41
C LYS A 35 0.42 7.04 11.13
N ASN A 36 0.94 5.85 11.41
CA ASN A 36 2.38 5.55 11.34
C ASN A 36 2.69 4.33 10.47
N GLY A 37 1.90 4.07 9.43
CA GLY A 37 2.19 2.97 8.52
C GLY A 37 3.42 3.26 7.67
N LYS A 38 4.12 2.22 7.22
CA LYS A 38 5.20 2.34 6.24
C LYS A 38 5.03 1.33 5.12
N MET A 39 5.41 1.71 3.92
CA MET A 39 5.43 0.82 2.76
C MET A 39 6.74 0.96 2.02
N GLN A 40 7.35 -0.15 1.64
CA GLN A 40 8.48 -0.16 0.72
C GLN A 40 8.03 -0.72 -0.61
N TYR A 41 8.26 0.04 -1.68
CA TYR A 41 7.88 -0.38 -3.03
C TYR A 41 8.75 0.33 -4.06
N TYR A 42 9.33 -0.46 -4.97
CA TYR A 42 10.16 0.06 -6.08
C TYR A 42 11.31 0.98 -5.61
N GLY A 43 12.00 0.59 -4.53
CA GLY A 43 13.10 1.36 -3.94
C GLY A 43 12.67 2.59 -3.12
N LEU A 44 11.38 2.96 -3.16
CA LEU A 44 10.84 4.10 -2.41
C LEU A 44 10.32 3.67 -1.04
N ASN A 45 10.53 4.54 -0.06
CA ASN A 45 9.98 4.43 1.28
C ASN A 45 8.79 5.38 1.44
N PHE A 46 7.60 4.82 1.59
CA PHE A 46 6.38 5.59 1.77
C PHE A 46 5.97 5.64 3.24
N THR A 47 5.53 6.83 3.66
CA THR A 47 4.69 6.98 4.85
C THR A 47 3.24 6.69 4.48
N VAL A 48 2.60 5.79 5.24
CA VAL A 48 1.24 5.32 4.99
C VAL A 48 0.31 5.77 6.11
N THR A 49 -0.79 6.40 5.71
CA THR A 49 -1.85 6.85 6.61
C THR A 49 -3.20 6.40 6.07
N GLY A 50 -4.24 6.36 6.90
CA GLY A 50 -5.57 6.02 6.43
C GLY A 50 -6.50 5.52 7.52
N SER A 51 -7.44 4.68 7.11
CA SER A 51 -8.43 4.08 8.00
C SER A 51 -8.61 2.59 7.75
N TYR A 52 -9.04 1.90 8.81
CA TYR A 52 -9.40 0.51 8.85
C TYR A 52 -10.80 0.34 9.45
N THR A 53 -11.65 -0.41 8.76
CA THR A 53 -13.02 -0.71 9.19
C THR A 53 -13.15 -2.18 9.56
N ALA A 54 -13.11 -2.48 10.87
CA ALA A 54 -13.08 -3.87 11.39
C ALA A 54 -14.42 -4.60 11.33
N LYS A 55 -15.52 -3.93 11.67
CA LYS A 55 -16.79 -4.59 12.07
C LYS A 55 -17.60 -5.24 10.94
N THR A 56 -17.39 -4.82 9.70
CA THR A 56 -18.25 -5.22 8.58
C THR A 56 -17.47 -5.63 7.34
N SER A 57 -16.41 -4.90 7.01
CA SER A 57 -15.71 -5.05 5.74
C SER A 57 -14.26 -5.53 5.85
N ARG A 58 -13.63 -5.41 7.04
CA ARG A 58 -12.18 -5.61 7.25
C ARG A 58 -11.37 -4.99 6.10
N SER A 59 -11.64 -3.72 5.87
CA SER A 59 -11.15 -2.97 4.72
C SER A 59 -10.27 -1.81 5.16
N PHE A 60 -9.25 -1.55 4.36
CA PHE A 60 -8.28 -0.48 4.53
C PHE A 60 -8.43 0.51 3.39
N ASN A 61 -8.53 1.80 3.72
CA ASN A 61 -8.43 2.90 2.76
C ASN A 61 -7.22 3.74 3.15
N LEU A 62 -6.16 3.66 2.37
CA LEU A 62 -4.85 4.18 2.72
C LEU A 62 -4.34 5.17 1.67
N GLN A 63 -3.51 6.09 2.14
CA GLN A 63 -2.71 6.99 1.33
C GLN A 63 -1.25 6.78 1.69
N ALA A 64 -0.43 6.51 0.67
CA ALA A 64 1.02 6.35 0.81
C ALA A 64 1.73 7.53 0.12
N LYS A 65 2.67 8.17 0.80
CA LYS A 65 3.45 9.29 0.27
C LYS A 65 4.94 9.06 0.47
N ALA A 66 5.74 9.30 -0.56
CA ALA A 66 7.19 9.28 -0.50
C ALA A 66 7.72 10.62 -1.04
N LYS A 67 8.75 11.18 -0.39
CA LYS A 67 9.45 12.35 -0.92
C LYS A 67 10.44 11.92 -2.00
N ALA A 68 10.68 12.79 -2.97
CA ALA A 68 11.70 12.54 -3.99
C ALA A 68 13.09 12.27 -3.36
N SER A 69 13.39 12.96 -2.25
CA SER A 69 14.61 12.78 -1.47
C SER A 69 14.79 11.39 -0.87
N ASP A 70 13.74 10.58 -0.79
CA ASP A 70 13.71 9.32 -0.04
C ASP A 70 13.96 8.08 -0.93
N GLY A 71 14.60 8.29 -2.08
CA GLY A 71 15.03 7.21 -2.99
C GLY A 71 14.53 7.31 -4.43
N ASP A 72 14.05 8.48 -4.88
CA ASP A 72 13.65 8.65 -6.29
C ASP A 72 14.86 8.84 -7.20
N GLU A 73 15.53 7.73 -7.51
CA GLU A 73 16.72 7.68 -8.37
C GLU A 73 16.47 8.19 -9.81
N ARG A 74 15.21 8.45 -10.17
CA ARG A 74 14.80 8.84 -11.53
C ARG A 74 14.22 10.25 -11.64
N GLY A 75 14.17 11.02 -10.54
CA GLY A 75 13.78 12.43 -10.56
C GLY A 75 12.31 12.67 -10.97
N HIS A 76 11.44 11.72 -10.67
CA HIS A 76 10.01 11.76 -10.89
C HIS A 76 9.25 12.69 -9.92
N GLY A 77 9.87 13.11 -8.82
CA GLY A 77 9.30 13.97 -7.80
C GLY A 77 8.58 13.22 -6.69
N ASP A 78 7.96 13.98 -5.78
CA ASP A 78 7.16 13.42 -4.68
C ASP A 78 6.08 12.46 -5.23
N SER A 79 6.03 11.27 -4.64
CA SER A 79 5.13 10.21 -5.07
C SER A 79 3.96 10.06 -4.11
N SER A 80 2.76 9.82 -4.66
CA SER A 80 1.55 9.59 -3.86
C SER A 80 0.72 8.46 -4.46
N LEU A 81 0.29 7.54 -3.60
CA LEU A 81 -0.54 6.39 -3.95
C LEU A 81 -1.85 6.41 -3.14
N ALA A 82 -2.94 5.99 -3.77
CA ALA A 82 -4.19 5.64 -3.08
C ALA A 82 -4.33 4.12 -3.08
N ILE A 83 -4.47 3.52 -1.91
CA ILE A 83 -4.49 2.07 -1.71
C ILE A 83 -5.82 1.69 -1.08
N SER A 84 -6.45 0.66 -1.62
CA SER A 84 -7.64 0.02 -1.06
C SER A 84 -7.34 -1.45 -0.87
N LEU A 85 -7.38 -1.94 0.37
CA LEU A 85 -7.18 -3.37 0.68
C LEU A 85 -8.37 -3.92 1.45
N LYS A 86 -8.56 -5.23 1.38
CA LYS A 86 -9.58 -5.96 2.13
C LYS A 86 -9.03 -7.31 2.55
N SER A 87 -9.35 -7.74 3.77
CA SER A 87 -9.07 -9.11 4.19
C SER A 87 -9.84 -10.10 3.32
N SER A 88 -9.12 -11.02 2.69
CA SER A 88 -9.69 -12.09 1.87
C SER A 88 -9.94 -13.38 2.63
N ASP A 89 -9.45 -13.47 3.85
CA ASP A 89 -9.53 -14.62 4.76
C ASP A 89 -10.36 -14.36 6.03
N GLY A 90 -10.87 -13.15 6.22
CA GLY A 90 -11.68 -12.75 7.35
C GLY A 90 -10.93 -12.56 8.67
N ASN A 91 -9.59 -12.63 8.69
CA ASN A 91 -8.78 -12.47 9.89
C ASN A 91 -7.52 -11.59 9.67
N ASP A 92 -7.49 -10.84 8.57
CA ASP A 92 -6.42 -9.90 8.22
C ASP A 92 -5.02 -10.55 8.12
N ASN A 93 -4.93 -11.85 7.81
CA ASN A 93 -3.64 -12.47 7.45
C ASN A 93 -3.35 -12.29 5.95
N ASN A 94 -4.38 -12.27 5.11
CA ASN A 94 -4.28 -12.08 3.67
C ASN A 94 -5.11 -10.86 3.27
N LEU A 95 -4.47 -9.91 2.60
CA LEU A 95 -5.07 -8.67 2.14
C LEU A 95 -4.99 -8.57 0.61
N ASP A 96 -6.13 -8.33 -0.02
CA ASP A 96 -6.23 -8.15 -1.47
C ASP A 96 -6.83 -6.79 -1.80
N GLY A 97 -6.41 -6.21 -2.92
CA GLY A 97 -7.02 -4.97 -3.38
C GLY A 97 -6.24 -4.31 -4.50
N THR A 98 -6.19 -2.99 -4.47
CA THR A 98 -5.62 -2.19 -5.55
C THR A 98 -4.85 -0.98 -5.03
N VAL A 99 -3.95 -0.49 -5.90
CA VAL A 99 -3.26 0.78 -5.72
C VAL A 99 -3.37 1.61 -6.97
N LYS A 100 -3.70 2.89 -6.81
CA LYS A 100 -3.70 3.89 -7.88
C LYS A 100 -2.57 4.88 -7.65
N VAL A 101 -1.80 5.14 -8.71
CA VAL A 101 -0.75 6.17 -8.69
C VAL A 101 -1.42 7.53 -8.88
N LEU A 102 -1.33 8.39 -7.87
CA LEU A 102 -1.89 9.74 -7.91
C LEU A 102 -0.86 10.78 -8.34
N ALA A 103 0.40 10.58 -7.97
CA ALA A 103 1.52 11.45 -8.32
C ALA A 103 2.84 10.66 -8.31
N GLY A 104 3.84 11.16 -9.03
CA GLY A 104 5.17 10.56 -9.13
C GLY A 104 5.33 9.67 -10.36
N GLY A 105 6.04 10.19 -11.37
CA GLY A 105 6.54 9.41 -12.50
C GLY A 105 5.55 9.18 -13.65
N PRO A 106 5.91 8.32 -14.63
CA PRO A 106 5.13 8.14 -15.86
C PRO A 106 3.85 7.32 -15.69
N ASN A 107 3.63 6.71 -14.53
CA ASN A 107 2.51 5.82 -14.27
C ASN A 107 1.31 6.50 -13.58
N VAL A 108 1.33 7.85 -13.44
CA VAL A 108 0.20 8.60 -12.86
C VAL A 108 -1.11 8.25 -13.55
N GLY A 109 -2.15 7.99 -12.75
CA GLY A 109 -3.48 7.60 -13.21
C GLY A 109 -3.68 6.09 -13.35
N LYS A 110 -2.60 5.30 -13.45
CA LYS A 110 -2.69 3.83 -13.54
C LYS A 110 -3.09 3.22 -12.20
N THR A 111 -3.76 2.07 -12.30
CA THR A 111 -4.21 1.26 -11.16
C THR A 111 -3.67 -0.16 -11.30
N TYR A 112 -3.15 -0.69 -10.21
CA TYR A 112 -2.51 -1.99 -10.11
C TYR A 112 -3.22 -2.85 -9.08
N LYS A 113 -3.11 -4.17 -9.21
CA LYS A 113 -3.56 -5.11 -8.18
C LYS A 113 -2.52 -5.17 -7.07
N MET A 114 -2.98 -5.31 -5.83
CA MET A 114 -2.13 -5.60 -4.68
C MET A 114 -2.60 -6.87 -3.97
N ASN A 115 -1.65 -7.66 -3.51
CA ASN A 115 -1.87 -8.83 -2.67
C ASN A 115 -0.79 -8.86 -1.59
N PHE A 116 -1.17 -9.09 -0.35
CA PHE A 116 -0.26 -9.15 0.80
C PHE A 116 -0.62 -10.32 1.70
N ALA A 117 0.41 -10.93 2.28
CA ALA A 117 0.29 -11.93 3.34
C ALA A 117 1.06 -11.44 4.57
N ARG A 118 0.51 -11.71 5.74
CA ARG A 118 1.10 -11.36 7.03
C ARG A 118 2.35 -12.20 7.27
N GLY A 119 3.44 -11.54 7.66
CA GLY A 119 4.73 -12.16 7.99
C GLY A 119 4.91 -12.41 9.48
#